data_AF-A0A0P7GUQ0-F1
#
_entry.id   AF-A0A0P7GUQ0-F1
#
_cell.length_a   1.000
_cell.length_b   1.000
_cell.length_c   1.000
_cell.angle_alpha   90.00
_cell.angle_beta   90.00
_cell.angle_gamma   90.00
#
_symmetry.space_group_name_H-M   'P 1'
#
loop_
_entity.id
_entity.type
_entity.pdbx_description
1 polymer ?
#
loop_
_entity_poly.entity_id
_entity_poly.type
_entity_poly.pdbx_seq_one_letter_code
_entity_poly.pdbx_strand_id
1 'polypeptide(L)'
;MAPEHATGPVGRLATRLGRYINHDDVFVRFVALWLVVAGVFTTAWVLSYLFLPQGILRGGNPTASRAYAGSVSREFLTLFGWNVAISLVAVAANTFRSVHTPLGYVVQVVQAPRYGAVWGTGSLAIGTGERIVPSLAVLVERSGPMEITAMVAIVVATRGVMVWHQKSGPRWKEEFERVRSPRDWSLTRGEWALLVGGYLLLAIACYREAVAIALVAG
;
A
#
# COMPACT_ATOMS: atom_id res chain seq x y z
N MET A 1 2.33 -39.25 -14.58
CA MET A 1 3.40 -38.69 -13.74
C MET A 1 3.42 -37.18 -13.94
N ALA A 2 2.94 -36.40 -12.98
CA ALA A 2 3.09 -34.95 -13.03
C ALA A 2 4.54 -34.61 -12.64
N PRO A 3 5.20 -33.63 -13.31
CA PRO A 3 6.52 -33.22 -12.88
C PRO A 3 6.41 -32.52 -11.52
N GLU A 4 7.06 -33.09 -10.51
CA GLU A 4 7.42 -32.36 -9.30
C GLU A 4 8.24 -31.15 -9.73
N HIS A 5 7.63 -29.96 -9.70
CA HIS A 5 8.39 -28.73 -9.77
C HIS A 5 9.25 -28.66 -8.50
N ALA A 6 10.49 -29.12 -8.61
CA ALA A 6 11.55 -28.89 -7.64
C ALA A 6 11.74 -27.37 -7.51
N THR A 7 10.96 -26.76 -6.63
CA THR A 7 11.07 -25.34 -6.35
C THR A 7 12.39 -25.13 -5.62
N GLY A 8 13.34 -24.47 -6.29
CA GLY A 8 14.58 -24.03 -5.67
C GLY A 8 14.33 -23.15 -4.44
N PRO A 9 15.39 -22.71 -3.73
CA PRO A 9 15.25 -21.91 -2.50
C PRO A 9 14.27 -20.73 -2.61
N VAL A 10 14.29 -20.04 -3.76
CA VAL A 10 13.39 -18.91 -4.09
C VAL A 10 11.94 -19.35 -4.19
N GLY A 11 11.65 -20.47 -4.86
CA GLY A 11 10.30 -20.99 -5.00
C GLY A 11 9.71 -21.42 -3.65
N ARG A 12 10.50 -22.05 -2.78
CA ARG A 12 10.08 -22.40 -1.42
C ARG A 12 9.77 -21.16 -0.57
N LEU A 13 10.57 -20.11 -0.68
CA LEU A 13 10.32 -18.84 0.01
C LEU A 13 9.03 -18.19 -0.48
N ALA A 14 8.82 -18.13 -1.81
CA ALA A 14 7.61 -17.57 -2.40
C ALA A 14 6.34 -18.33 -1.96
N THR A 15 6.38 -19.67 -1.91
CA THR A 15 5.26 -20.48 -1.42
C THR A 15 4.98 -20.23 0.05
N ARG A 16 6.01 -20.16 0.90
CA ARG A 16 5.85 -19.85 2.34
C ARG A 16 5.26 -18.46 2.54
N LEU A 17 5.81 -17.46 1.85
CA LEU A 17 5.32 -16.09 1.92
C LEU A 17 3.87 -15.97 1.45
N GLY A 18 3.53 -16.61 0.34
CA GLY A 18 2.17 -16.67 -0.17
C GLY A 18 1.19 -17.29 0.82
N ARG A 19 1.62 -18.27 1.64
CA ARG A 19 0.79 -18.86 2.70
C ARG A 19 0.48 -17.86 3.81
N TYR A 20 1.47 -17.10 4.28
CA TYR A 20 1.26 -16.10 5.33
C TYR A 20 0.43 -14.90 4.83
N ILE A 21 0.70 -14.42 3.62
CA ILE A 21 -0.07 -13.33 3.00
C ILE A 21 -1.53 -13.73 2.74
N ASN A 22 -1.83 -15.02 2.56
CA ASN A 22 -3.20 -15.48 2.32
C ASN A 22 -3.77 -16.25 3.51
N HIS A 23 -3.20 -16.06 4.70
CA HIS A 23 -3.64 -16.70 5.93
C HIS A 23 -5.07 -16.29 6.30
N ASP A 24 -5.81 -17.22 6.91
CA ASP A 24 -7.21 -16.99 7.28
C ASP A 24 -7.34 -15.97 8.40
N ASP A 25 -6.47 -16.05 9.40
CA ASP A 25 -6.32 -15.01 10.43
C ASP A 25 -5.92 -13.66 9.81
N VAL A 26 -6.73 -12.64 10.10
CA VAL A 26 -6.56 -11.29 9.56
C VAL A 26 -5.29 -10.61 10.06
N PHE A 27 -4.86 -10.89 11.29
CA PHE A 27 -3.67 -10.28 11.88
C PHE A 27 -2.40 -10.88 11.27
N VAL A 28 -2.32 -12.21 11.15
CA VAL A 28 -1.20 -12.89 10.47
C VAL A 28 -1.04 -12.37 9.06
N ARG A 29 -2.16 -12.25 8.34
CA ARG A 29 -2.19 -11.71 6.98
C ARG A 29 -1.72 -10.25 6.90
N PHE A 30 -2.19 -9.42 7.84
CA PHE A 30 -1.80 -8.02 7.95
C PHE A 30 -0.30 -7.88 8.17
N VAL A 31 0.24 -8.55 9.18
CA VAL A 31 1.68 -8.51 9.50
C VAL A 31 2.51 -9.02 8.33
N ALA A 32 2.11 -10.13 7.70
CA ALA A 32 2.83 -10.69 6.57
C ALA A 32 2.89 -9.74 5.36
N LEU A 33 1.75 -9.16 4.96
CA LEU A 33 1.73 -8.21 3.86
C LEU A 33 2.47 -6.91 4.21
N TRP A 34 2.31 -6.43 5.45
CA TRP A 34 3.00 -5.25 5.94
C TRP A 34 4.52 -5.41 5.86
N LEU A 35 5.06 -6.55 6.32
CA LEU A 35 6.51 -6.83 6.24
C LEU A 35 7.03 -6.85 4.81
N VAL A 36 6.25 -7.39 3.86
CA VAL A 36 6.63 -7.38 2.44
C VAL A 36 6.63 -5.97 1.88
N VAL A 37 5.55 -5.21 2.11
CA VAL A 37 5.41 -3.84 1.64
C VAL A 37 6.51 -2.96 2.25
N ALA A 38 6.73 -3.04 3.55
CA ALA A 38 7.78 -2.31 4.26
C ALA A 38 9.18 -2.70 3.77
N GLY A 39 9.45 -3.99 3.56
CA GLY A 39 10.74 -4.47 3.08
C GLY A 39 11.06 -3.99 1.66
N VAL A 40 10.09 -4.10 0.75
CA VAL A 40 10.23 -3.64 -0.65
C VAL A 40 10.35 -2.12 -0.71
N PHE A 41 9.52 -1.39 0.04
CA PHE A 41 9.62 0.07 0.19
C PHE A 41 11.00 0.49 0.69
N THR A 42 11.47 -0.10 1.79
CA THR A 42 12.75 0.24 2.42
C THR A 42 13.92 -0.05 1.49
N THR A 43 13.88 -1.20 0.80
CA THR A 43 14.91 -1.55 -0.19
C THR A 43 14.95 -0.52 -1.32
N ALA A 44 13.80 -0.16 -1.88
CA ALA A 44 13.73 0.84 -2.94
C ALA A 44 14.19 2.22 -2.45
N TRP A 45 13.83 2.61 -1.24
CA TRP A 45 14.25 3.86 -0.60
C TRP A 45 15.76 3.94 -0.40
N VAL A 46 16.38 2.91 0.17
CA VAL A 46 17.83 2.87 0.39
C VAL A 46 18.58 2.88 -0.94
N LEU A 47 18.18 2.03 -1.89
CA LEU A 47 18.84 1.95 -3.19
C LEU A 47 18.70 3.26 -3.98
N SER A 48 17.51 3.87 -4.00
CA SER A 48 17.33 5.14 -4.70
C SER A 48 18.10 6.28 -4.04
N TYR A 49 18.17 6.31 -2.71
CA TYR A 49 18.95 7.31 -1.98
C TYR A 49 20.44 7.22 -2.31
N LEU A 50 20.99 6.01 -2.40
CA LEU A 50 22.41 5.77 -2.67
C LEU A 50 22.79 5.96 -4.13
N PHE A 51 21.94 5.52 -5.06
CA PHE A 51 22.34 5.37 -6.47
C PHE A 51 21.65 6.34 -7.45
N LEU A 52 20.52 6.95 -7.09
CA LEU A 52 19.77 7.79 -8.03
C LEU A 52 19.97 9.30 -7.78
N PRO A 53 20.00 10.13 -8.83
CA PRO A 53 20.09 11.59 -8.70
C PRO A 53 18.90 12.20 -7.94
N GLN A 54 19.17 13.30 -7.22
CA GLN A 54 18.13 14.02 -6.49
C GLN A 54 17.16 14.63 -7.49
N GLY A 55 15.87 14.50 -7.22
CA GLY A 55 14.82 15.09 -8.01
C GLY A 55 14.53 14.41 -9.34
N ILE A 56 15.16 13.26 -9.67
CA ILE A 56 14.95 12.56 -10.96
C ILE A 56 13.48 12.16 -11.19
N LEU A 57 12.68 12.04 -10.13
CA LEU A 57 11.25 11.71 -10.19
C LEU A 57 10.32 12.92 -9.97
N ARG A 58 10.86 14.15 -9.90
CA ARG A 58 10.04 15.37 -9.74
C ARG A 58 9.12 15.57 -10.94
N GLY A 59 7.94 16.11 -10.70
CA GLY A 59 6.91 16.31 -11.73
C GLY A 59 6.12 15.05 -12.12
N GLY A 60 6.54 13.86 -11.68
CA GLY A 60 5.81 12.61 -11.91
C GLY A 60 4.60 12.37 -10.99
N ASN A 61 4.33 13.31 -10.07
CA ASN A 61 3.15 13.27 -9.22
C ASN A 61 2.21 14.44 -9.56
N PRO A 62 1.02 14.20 -10.12
CA PRO A 62 0.07 15.26 -10.50
C PRO A 62 -0.44 16.09 -9.31
N THR A 63 -0.27 15.62 -8.06
CA THR A 63 -0.63 16.41 -6.87
C THR A 63 0.51 17.30 -6.36
N ALA A 64 1.70 17.26 -6.98
CA ALA A 64 2.89 17.97 -6.52
C ALA A 64 2.83 19.49 -6.63
N SER A 65 1.96 20.02 -7.48
CA SER A 65 1.84 21.46 -7.71
C SER A 65 0.65 22.08 -6.98
N ARG A 66 0.03 21.38 -6.02
CA ARG A 66 -1.16 21.91 -5.34
C ARG A 66 -0.75 23.00 -4.34
N ALA A 67 -1.29 24.21 -4.53
CA ALA A 67 -1.18 25.27 -3.55
C ALA A 67 -1.84 24.85 -2.22
N TYR A 68 -1.26 25.30 -1.11
CA TYR A 68 -1.82 25.10 0.23
C TYR A 68 -3.30 25.50 0.27
N ALA A 69 -4.14 24.66 0.88
CA ALA A 69 -5.59 24.85 0.88
C ALA A 69 -6.09 26.00 1.77
N GLY A 70 -5.19 26.73 2.43
CA GLY A 70 -5.46 27.93 3.23
C GLY A 70 -5.88 27.66 4.67
N SER A 71 -6.10 26.41 5.08
CA SER A 71 -6.29 26.01 6.48
C SER A 71 -5.99 24.53 6.70
N VAL A 72 -5.61 24.17 7.94
CA VAL A 72 -5.36 22.77 8.34
C VAL A 72 -6.55 21.87 8.01
N SER A 73 -7.78 22.31 8.29
CA SER A 73 -8.97 21.50 8.03
C SER A 73 -9.20 21.22 6.55
N ARG A 74 -8.97 22.21 5.67
CA ARG A 74 -9.11 22.03 4.22
C ARG A 74 -8.00 21.15 3.65
N GLU A 75 -6.78 21.31 4.15
CA GLU A 75 -5.64 20.49 3.75
C GLU A 75 -5.87 19.04 4.19
N PHE A 76 -6.29 18.82 5.44
CA PHE A 76 -6.66 17.51 5.96
C PHE A 76 -7.74 16.83 5.11
N LEU A 77 -8.86 17.51 4.82
CA LEU A 77 -9.94 16.94 4.02
C LEU A 77 -9.48 16.59 2.60
N THR A 78 -8.58 17.39 2.04
CA THR A 78 -8.00 17.16 0.71
C THR A 78 -7.11 15.92 0.71
N LEU A 79 -6.15 15.84 1.65
CA LEU A 79 -5.25 14.71 1.80
C LEU A 79 -5.99 13.42 2.13
N PHE A 80 -6.91 13.49 3.11
CA PHE A 80 -7.71 12.35 3.53
C PHE A 80 -8.64 11.87 2.42
N GLY A 81 -9.35 12.78 1.75
CA GLY A 81 -10.23 12.44 0.63
C GLY A 81 -9.47 11.80 -0.54
N TRP A 82 -8.27 12.29 -0.85
CA TRP A 82 -7.41 11.70 -1.87
C TRP A 82 -6.93 10.30 -1.48
N ASN A 83 -6.45 10.12 -0.25
CA ASN A 83 -6.01 8.81 0.25
C ASN A 83 -7.17 7.80 0.34
N VAL A 84 -8.38 8.24 0.72
CA VAL A 84 -9.59 7.41 0.68
C VAL A 84 -9.93 7.03 -0.76
N ALA A 85 -9.84 7.94 -1.73
CA ALA A 85 -10.08 7.58 -3.13
C ALA A 85 -9.08 6.52 -3.62
N ILE A 86 -7.79 6.65 -3.29
CA ILE A 86 -6.77 5.65 -3.63
C ILE A 86 -7.05 4.32 -2.91
N SER A 87 -7.45 4.35 -1.63
CA SER A 87 -7.76 3.13 -0.88
C SER A 87 -8.94 2.40 -1.51
N LEU A 88 -9.98 3.11 -1.96
CA LEU A 88 -11.12 2.54 -2.66
C LEU A 88 -10.72 1.89 -3.98
N VAL A 89 -9.75 2.44 -4.72
CA VAL A 89 -9.20 1.78 -5.92
C VAL A 89 -8.51 0.45 -5.55
N ALA A 90 -7.74 0.42 -4.47
CA ALA A 90 -7.10 -0.81 -4.00
C ALA A 90 -8.11 -1.84 -3.48
N VAL A 91 -9.19 -1.40 -2.81
CA VAL A 91 -10.31 -2.25 -2.40
C VAL A 91 -11.08 -2.76 -3.61
N ALA A 92 -11.31 -1.92 -4.62
CA ALA A 92 -11.92 -2.35 -5.88
C ALA A 92 -11.05 -3.40 -6.58
N ALA A 93 -9.73 -3.27 -6.54
CA ALA A 93 -8.84 -4.32 -7.04
C ALA A 93 -9.00 -5.65 -6.27
N ASN A 94 -9.30 -5.65 -4.96
CA ASN A 94 -9.59 -6.89 -4.22
C ASN A 94 -10.84 -7.65 -4.72
N THR A 95 -11.67 -7.03 -5.55
CA THR A 95 -12.74 -7.76 -6.26
C THR A 95 -12.21 -8.82 -7.21
N PHE A 96 -10.95 -8.70 -7.64
CA PHE A 96 -10.22 -9.69 -8.42
C PHE A 96 -9.26 -10.48 -7.53
N ARG A 97 -9.30 -11.81 -7.66
CA ARG A 97 -8.31 -12.71 -7.06
C ARG A 97 -7.62 -13.51 -8.14
N SER A 98 -6.29 -13.42 -8.18
CA SER A 98 -5.47 -14.24 -9.07
C SER A 98 -4.84 -15.40 -8.29
N VAL A 99 -5.24 -16.62 -8.64
CA VAL A 99 -4.89 -17.85 -7.93
C VAL A 99 -5.28 -17.73 -6.46
N HIS A 100 -4.33 -17.48 -5.56
CA HIS A 100 -4.62 -17.31 -4.12
C HIS A 100 -4.61 -15.85 -3.65
N THR A 101 -4.07 -14.91 -4.45
CA THR A 101 -3.74 -13.56 -3.99
C THR A 101 -4.74 -12.52 -4.49
N PRO A 102 -5.36 -11.71 -3.61
CA PRO A 102 -6.18 -10.57 -4.01
C PRO A 102 -5.35 -9.53 -4.78
N LEU A 103 -5.91 -8.94 -5.84
CA LEU A 103 -5.18 -8.00 -6.67
C LEU A 103 -4.86 -6.68 -5.95
N GLY A 104 -5.67 -6.27 -4.96
CA GLY A 104 -5.34 -5.12 -4.12
C GLY A 104 -4.02 -5.28 -3.35
N TYR A 105 -3.63 -6.53 -3.05
CA TYR A 105 -2.35 -6.81 -2.37
C TYR A 105 -1.19 -6.55 -3.32
N VAL A 106 -1.37 -6.98 -4.58
CA VAL A 106 -0.41 -6.74 -5.66
C VAL A 106 -0.25 -5.24 -5.90
N VAL A 107 -1.35 -4.48 -5.90
CA VAL A 107 -1.31 -3.01 -6.01
C VAL A 107 -0.42 -2.41 -4.93
N GLN A 108 -0.56 -2.82 -3.68
CA GLN A 108 0.28 -2.29 -2.58
C GLN A 108 1.76 -2.65 -2.75
N VAL A 109 2.07 -3.90 -3.10
CA VAL A 109 3.45 -4.36 -3.31
C VAL A 109 4.11 -3.66 -4.51
N VAL A 110 3.37 -3.43 -5.59
CA VAL A 110 3.89 -2.77 -6.80
C VAL A 110 4.08 -1.26 -6.60
N GLN A 111 3.24 -0.62 -5.79
CA GLN A 111 3.35 0.82 -5.52
C GLN A 111 4.45 1.15 -4.49
N ALA A 112 4.76 0.22 -3.58
CA ALA A 112 5.77 0.41 -2.54
C ALA A 112 7.16 0.82 -3.07
N PRO A 113 7.73 0.19 -4.11
CA PRO A 113 8.99 0.63 -4.70
C PRO A 113 8.95 2.07 -5.21
N ARG A 114 7.84 2.47 -5.85
CA ARG A 114 7.68 3.83 -6.39
C ARG A 114 7.70 4.86 -5.25
N TYR A 115 6.97 4.59 -4.17
CA TYR A 115 6.98 5.46 -2.99
C TYR A 115 8.36 5.54 -2.33
N GLY A 116 9.05 4.40 -2.15
CA GLY A 116 10.41 4.38 -1.61
C GLY A 116 11.39 5.15 -2.50
N ALA A 117 11.29 4.97 -3.81
CA ALA A 117 12.11 5.69 -4.78
C ALA A 117 11.95 7.21 -4.64
N VAL A 118 10.70 7.69 -4.56
CA VAL A 118 10.37 9.12 -4.37
C VAL A 118 11.00 9.69 -3.09
N TRP A 119 11.03 8.92 -2.00
CA TRP A 119 11.68 9.32 -0.75
C TRP A 119 13.19 9.46 -0.90
N GLY A 120 13.84 8.44 -1.47
CA GLY A 120 15.30 8.43 -1.59
C GLY A 120 15.82 9.46 -2.60
N THR A 121 15.04 9.81 -3.62
CA THR A 121 15.41 10.86 -4.58
C THR A 121 14.99 12.25 -4.12
N GLY A 122 14.28 12.43 -3.00
CA GLY A 122 13.78 13.75 -2.58
C GLY A 122 12.82 14.35 -3.61
N SER A 123 11.97 13.51 -4.20
CA SER A 123 11.02 13.90 -5.25
C SER A 123 9.59 14.02 -4.73
N LEU A 124 9.45 14.22 -3.41
CA LEU A 124 8.16 14.50 -2.82
C LEU A 124 7.59 15.81 -3.36
N ALA A 125 6.28 15.79 -3.53
CA ALA A 125 5.44 16.91 -3.92
C ALA A 125 5.57 18.12 -2.99
N ILE A 126 5.69 17.84 -1.70
CA ILE A 126 5.57 18.81 -0.61
C ILE A 126 6.85 18.71 0.25
N GLY A 127 7.44 19.86 0.58
CA GLY A 127 8.65 19.97 1.40
C GLY A 127 9.82 20.65 0.69
N THR A 128 11.01 20.58 1.29
CA THR A 128 12.24 21.25 0.82
C THR A 128 12.83 20.66 -0.48
N GLY A 129 12.25 19.56 -0.98
CA GLY A 129 12.81 18.79 -2.09
C GLY A 129 14.11 18.04 -1.72
N GLU A 130 14.46 18.02 -0.43
CA GLU A 130 15.57 17.25 0.10
C GLU A 130 15.24 15.75 0.11
N ARG A 131 16.30 14.95 -0.03
CA ARG A 131 16.20 13.49 0.11
C ARG A 131 15.90 13.13 1.56
N ILE A 132 15.04 12.15 1.78
CA ILE A 132 14.81 11.62 3.12
C ILE A 132 15.92 10.62 3.42
N VAL A 133 16.73 10.91 4.43
CA VAL A 133 17.83 10.04 4.87
C VAL A 133 17.27 8.73 5.46
N PRO A 134 17.71 7.55 4.99
CA PRO A 134 17.38 6.26 5.59
C PRO A 134 17.67 6.21 7.10
N SER A 135 16.62 6.25 7.91
CA SER A 135 16.71 6.19 9.36
C SER A 135 15.41 5.68 9.98
N LEU A 136 15.45 5.19 11.22
CA LEU A 136 14.24 4.81 11.95
C LEU A 136 13.45 6.02 12.47
N ALA A 137 14.06 7.20 12.54
CA ALA A 137 13.41 8.43 12.99
C ALA A 137 12.20 8.78 12.12
N VAL A 138 12.24 8.43 10.82
CA VAL A 138 11.13 8.67 9.87
C VAL A 138 9.82 7.99 10.28
N LEU A 139 9.88 6.90 11.05
CA LEU A 139 8.69 6.20 11.55
C LEU A 139 7.88 7.07 12.52
N VAL A 140 8.56 8.00 13.20
CA VAL A 140 7.95 8.93 14.15
C VAL A 140 7.71 10.28 13.51
N GLU A 141 8.67 10.79 12.74
CA GLU A 141 8.67 12.15 12.20
C GLU A 141 7.76 12.35 10.98
N ARG A 142 7.52 11.29 10.19
CA ARG A 142 6.78 11.37 8.93
C ARG A 142 5.44 10.64 9.01
N SER A 143 4.45 11.15 8.28
CA SER A 143 3.12 10.55 8.11
C SER A 143 3.18 9.26 7.28
N GLY A 144 4.05 9.20 6.28
CA GLY A 144 4.06 8.13 5.26
C GLY A 144 4.09 6.69 5.80
N PRO A 145 4.86 6.33 6.85
CA PRO A 145 4.83 4.97 7.39
C PRO A 145 3.47 4.61 8.02
N MET A 146 2.78 5.59 8.63
CA MET A 146 1.41 5.41 9.12
C MET A 146 0.43 5.27 7.96
N GLU A 147 0.58 6.06 6.88
CA GLU A 147 -0.26 5.93 5.68
C GLU A 147 -0.11 4.56 5.02
N ILE A 148 1.14 4.08 4.82
CA ILE A 148 1.42 2.75 4.27
C ILE A 148 0.77 1.67 5.15
N THR A 149 0.93 1.78 6.47
CA THR A 149 0.34 0.83 7.43
C THR A 149 -1.19 0.83 7.34
N ALA A 150 -1.80 2.00 7.27
CA ALA A 150 -3.24 2.17 7.12
C ALA A 150 -3.76 1.55 5.81
N MET A 151 -3.07 1.80 4.69
CA MET A 151 -3.43 1.26 3.38
C MET A 151 -3.34 -0.27 3.34
N VAL A 152 -2.30 -0.84 3.94
CA VAL A 152 -2.17 -2.30 4.10
C VAL A 152 -3.31 -2.85 4.96
N ALA A 153 -3.66 -2.20 6.08
CA ALA A 153 -4.77 -2.61 6.94
C ALA A 153 -6.11 -2.62 6.19
N ILE A 154 -6.43 -1.55 5.46
CA ILE A 154 -7.67 -1.42 4.68
C ILE A 154 -7.75 -2.51 3.60
N VAL A 155 -6.68 -2.71 2.85
CA VAL A 155 -6.63 -3.73 1.78
C VAL A 155 -6.70 -5.14 2.36
N VAL A 156 -6.07 -5.40 3.50
CA VAL A 156 -6.08 -6.71 4.15
C VAL A 156 -7.45 -7.07 4.70
N ALA A 157 -8.10 -6.11 5.36
CA ALA A 157 -9.45 -6.24 5.89
C ALA A 157 -10.46 -6.54 4.77
N THR A 158 -10.24 -5.98 3.58
CA THR A 158 -11.14 -6.13 2.43
C THR A 158 -10.79 -7.30 1.51
N ARG A 159 -10.04 -8.30 1.99
CA ARG A 159 -9.76 -9.55 1.24
C ARG A 159 -11.04 -10.29 0.80
N GLY A 160 -12.07 -10.23 1.63
CA GLY A 160 -13.33 -10.94 1.43
C GLY A 160 -14.20 -10.39 0.29
N VAL A 161 -13.90 -9.18 -0.18
CA VAL A 161 -14.66 -8.39 -1.17
C VAL A 161 -14.45 -8.92 -2.61
N MET A 162 -14.17 -10.21 -2.76
CA MET A 162 -13.87 -10.88 -4.03
C MET A 162 -15.16 -11.16 -4.81
N VAL A 163 -15.13 -10.92 -6.12
CA VAL A 163 -16.20 -11.20 -7.08
C VAL A 163 -15.70 -12.13 -8.18
N TRP A 164 -14.50 -11.86 -8.70
CA TRP A 164 -13.88 -12.60 -9.80
C TRP A 164 -12.66 -13.37 -9.33
N HIS A 165 -12.52 -14.62 -9.81
CA HIS A 165 -11.43 -15.50 -9.46
C HIS A 165 -10.83 -16.15 -10.70
N GLN A 166 -9.53 -15.98 -10.87
CA GLN A 166 -8.72 -16.75 -11.80
C GLN A 166 -8.16 -17.97 -11.05
N LYS A 167 -8.65 -19.17 -11.37
CA LYS A 167 -8.41 -20.40 -10.58
C LYS A 167 -6.97 -20.91 -10.67
N SER A 168 -6.36 -20.83 -11.86
CA SER A 168 -5.03 -21.37 -12.16
C SER A 168 -4.11 -20.33 -12.79
N GLY A 169 -2.81 -20.61 -12.76
CA GLY A 169 -1.84 -19.89 -13.59
C GLY A 169 -1.68 -20.56 -14.96
N PRO A 170 -0.97 -19.92 -15.90
CA PRO A 170 -0.30 -18.63 -15.77
C PRO A 170 -1.27 -17.43 -15.88
N ARG A 171 -0.99 -16.38 -15.08
CA ARG A 171 -1.91 -15.25 -14.84
C ARG A 171 -2.34 -14.45 -16.08
N TRP A 172 -1.62 -14.60 -17.19
CA TRP A 172 -1.86 -13.90 -18.45
C TRP A 172 -2.63 -14.73 -19.49
N LYS A 173 -2.95 -16.00 -19.19
CA LYS A 173 -3.70 -16.89 -20.10
C LYS A 173 -5.08 -17.24 -19.57
N GLU A 174 -5.19 -17.48 -18.28
CA GLU A 174 -6.45 -17.91 -17.67
C GLU A 174 -7.40 -16.73 -17.47
N GLU A 175 -8.68 -16.93 -17.76
CA GLU A 175 -9.69 -15.89 -17.59
C GLU A 175 -10.13 -15.73 -16.13
N PHE A 176 -10.75 -14.59 -15.83
CA PHE A 176 -11.38 -14.34 -14.54
C PHE A 176 -12.84 -14.77 -14.59
N GLU A 177 -13.17 -15.80 -13.82
CA GLU A 177 -14.55 -16.25 -13.69
C GLU A 177 -15.24 -15.52 -12.54
N ARG A 178 -16.49 -15.10 -12.74
CA ARG A 178 -17.30 -14.57 -11.64
C ARG A 178 -17.73 -15.73 -10.75
N VAL A 179 -17.33 -15.71 -9.48
CA VAL A 179 -17.61 -16.78 -8.50
C VAL A 179 -18.45 -16.30 -7.32
N ARG A 180 -18.61 -14.98 -7.16
CA ARG A 180 -19.40 -14.35 -6.10
C ARG A 180 -20.15 -13.13 -6.64
N SER A 181 -21.07 -12.62 -5.83
CA SER A 181 -21.76 -11.35 -6.03
C SER A 181 -21.34 -10.35 -4.94
N PRO A 182 -21.41 -9.03 -5.19
CA PRO A 182 -21.26 -8.03 -4.13
C PRO A 182 -22.21 -8.22 -2.94
N ARG A 183 -23.35 -8.88 -3.15
CA ARG A 183 -24.30 -9.25 -2.09
C ARG A 183 -23.75 -10.30 -1.11
N ASP A 184 -22.73 -11.04 -1.53
CA ASP A 184 -22.10 -12.11 -0.74
C ASP A 184 -20.90 -11.57 0.07
N TRP A 185 -20.63 -10.27 0.00
CA TRP A 185 -19.55 -9.66 0.76
C TRP A 185 -19.88 -9.69 2.24
N SER A 186 -18.98 -10.31 2.99
CA SER A 186 -19.02 -10.33 4.45
C SER A 186 -17.64 -10.05 4.99
N LEU A 187 -17.60 -9.36 6.11
CA LEU A 187 -16.39 -9.08 6.87
C LEU A 187 -16.60 -9.64 8.28
N THR A 188 -15.59 -10.33 8.78
CA THR A 188 -15.54 -10.76 10.17
C THR A 188 -15.39 -9.55 11.10
N ARG A 189 -15.63 -9.74 12.40
CA ARG A 189 -15.40 -8.69 13.41
C ARG A 189 -13.95 -8.19 13.40
N GLY A 190 -12.98 -9.10 13.23
CA GLY A 190 -11.56 -8.75 13.15
C GLY A 190 -11.23 -7.93 11.90
N GLU A 191 -11.85 -8.26 10.76
CA GLU A 191 -11.70 -7.48 9.53
C GLU A 191 -12.35 -6.09 9.65
N TRP A 192 -13.53 -5.99 10.27
CA TRP A 192 -14.14 -4.70 10.58
C TRP A 192 -13.27 -3.84 11.50
N ALA A 193 -12.75 -4.43 12.59
CA ALA A 193 -11.86 -3.72 13.51
C ALA A 193 -10.59 -3.23 12.80
N LEU A 194 -9.98 -4.06 11.94
CA LEU A 194 -8.80 -3.67 11.17
C LEU A 194 -9.13 -2.60 10.12
N LEU A 195 -10.30 -2.67 9.47
CA LEU A 195 -10.74 -1.69 8.48
C LEU A 195 -10.95 -0.31 9.12
N VAL A 196 -11.71 -0.26 10.22
CA VAL A 196 -11.96 0.97 10.98
C VAL A 196 -10.64 1.52 11.52
N GLY A 197 -9.81 0.67 12.13
CA GLY A 197 -8.48 1.04 12.61
C GLY A 197 -7.60 1.59 11.49
N GLY A 198 -7.64 1.01 10.29
CA GLY A 198 -6.93 1.48 9.12
C GLY A 198 -7.37 2.89 8.69
N TYR A 199 -8.67 3.15 8.58
CA TYR A 199 -9.16 4.49 8.23
C TYR A 199 -8.91 5.53 9.33
N LEU A 200 -8.98 5.15 10.61
CA LEU A 200 -8.61 6.04 11.72
C LEU A 200 -7.13 6.39 11.68
N LEU A 201 -6.25 5.41 11.46
CA LEU A 201 -4.82 5.63 11.32
C LEU A 201 -4.51 6.53 10.11
N LEU A 202 -5.22 6.33 8.99
CA LEU A 202 -5.11 7.18 7.81
C LEU A 202 -5.52 8.63 8.10
N ALA A 203 -6.62 8.83 8.83
CA ALA A 203 -7.08 10.16 9.23
C ALA A 203 -6.03 10.85 10.14
N ILE A 204 -5.47 10.13 11.11
CA ILE A 204 -4.40 10.65 11.98
C ILE A 204 -3.18 11.05 11.15
N ALA A 205 -2.75 10.21 10.22
CA ALA A 205 -1.61 10.50 9.34
C ALA A 205 -1.85 11.75 8.49
N CYS A 206 -3.01 11.86 7.84
CA CYS A 206 -3.38 13.01 7.02
C CYS A 206 -3.50 14.30 7.86
N TYR A 207 -4.01 14.21 9.09
CA TYR A 207 -4.14 15.39 9.96
C TYR A 207 -2.76 15.88 10.41
N ARG A 208 -1.86 14.97 10.79
CA ARG A 208 -0.47 15.31 11.14
C ARG A 208 0.25 15.99 9.97
N GLU A 209 0.05 15.49 8.75
CA GLU A 209 0.64 16.08 7.55
C GLU A 209 0.05 17.45 7.24
N ALA A 210 -1.27 17.63 7.36
CA ALA A 210 -1.93 18.92 7.19
C ALA A 210 -1.41 19.98 8.17
N VAL A 211 -1.18 19.61 9.43
CA VAL A 211 -0.57 20.51 10.43
C VAL A 211 0.87 20.87 10.03
N ALA A 212 1.66 19.89 9.59
CA ALA A 212 3.04 20.14 9.15
C ALA A 212 3.11 21.08 7.94
N ILE A 213 2.20 20.91 6.96
CA ILE A 213 2.09 21.81 5.80
C ILE A 213 1.72 23.22 6.24
N ALA A 214 0.72 23.35 7.11
CA ALA A 214 0.26 24.65 7.59
C ALA A 214 1.35 25.43 8.34
N LEU A 215 2.22 24.73 9.08
CA LEU A 215 3.36 25.34 9.80
C LEU A 215 4.48 25.85 8.87
N VAL A 216 4.56 25.32 7.64
CA VAL A 216 5.56 25.73 6.65
C VAL A 216 5.01 26.78 5.68
N ALA A 217 3.72 26.72 5.38
CA ALA A 217 3.06 27.58 4.38
C ALA A 217 2.38 28.84 4.97
N GLY A 218 2.09 28.85 6.27
CA GLY A 218 1.53 30.00 7.00
C GLY A 218 2.63 30.83 7.66
#